data_AF-A0A535MJQ6-F1
#
_entry.id   AF-A0A535MJQ6-F1
#
_cell.length_a   1.000
_cell.length_b   1.000
_cell.length_c   1.000
_cell.angle_alpha   90.00
_cell.angle_beta   90.00
_cell.angle_gamma   90.00
#
_symmetry.space_group_name_H-M   'P 1'
#
loop_
_entity.id
_entity.type
_entity.pdbx_description
1 polymer ?
#
loop_
_entity_poly.entity_id
_entity_poly.type
_entity_poly.pdbx_seq_one_letter_code
_entity_poly.pdbx_strand_id
1 'polypeptide(L)' 'MCTYVTERAPVTGSAKGPQGWFRLSHATVYLDHPYFTALDHTLNIDLVDESAGPAARVAV' A
#
# COMPACT_ATOMS: atom_id res chain seq x y z
N MET A 1 -2.05 14.29 6.23
CA MET A 1 -1.72 13.85 4.87
C MET A 1 -2.74 14.46 3.93
N CYS A 2 -2.29 15.32 3.01
CA CYS A 2 -3.14 15.79 1.92
C CYS A 2 -2.74 14.97 0.69
N THR A 3 -3.36 13.80 0.55
CA THR A 3 -3.09 12.93 -0.59
C THR A 3 -3.78 13.53 -1.82
N TYR A 4 -3.01 13.83 -2.87
CA TYR A 4 -3.53 14.53 -4.04
C TYR A 4 -4.44 13.63 -4.88
N VAL A 5 -3.97 12.41 -5.14
CA VAL A 5 -4.69 11.40 -5.90
C VAL A 5 -4.49 10.06 -5.21
N THR A 6 -5.60 9.37 -4.94
CA THR A 6 -5.62 8.01 -4.39
C THR A 6 -6.51 7.17 -5.26
N GLU A 7 -5.97 6.07 -5.78
CA GLU A 7 -6.69 5.08 -6.54
C GLU A 7 -6.65 3.73 -5.84
N ARG A 8 -7.74 2.98 -5.96
CA ARG A 8 -7.84 1.64 -5.40
C ARG A 8 -8.12 0.64 -6.50
N ALA A 9 -7.28 -0.37 -6.60
CA ALA A 9 -7.40 -1.41 -7.62
C ALA A 9 -7.52 -2.80 -6.96
N PRO A 10 -8.46 -3.66 -7.37
CA PRO A 10 -8.46 -5.06 -6.96
C PRO A 10 -7.22 -5.75 -7.55
N VAL A 11 -6.56 -6.56 -6.73
CA VAL A 11 -5.37 -7.33 -7.15
C VAL A 11 -5.41 -8.73 -6.54
N THR A 12 -4.70 -9.66 -7.17
CA THR A 12 -4.53 -11.03 -6.67
C THR A 12 -3.05 -11.33 -6.49
N GLY A 13 -2.69 -12.00 -5.41
CA GLY A 13 -1.31 -12.42 -5.16
C GLY A 13 -1.06 -12.73 -3.69
N SER A 14 0.21 -12.74 -3.32
CA SER A 14 0.67 -12.91 -1.95
C SER A 14 1.73 -11.88 -1.60
N ALA A 15 1.66 -11.35 -0.39
CA ALA A 15 2.64 -10.43 0.16
C ALA A 15 3.24 -10.98 1.43
N LYS A 16 4.47 -10.58 1.73
CA LYS A 16 5.19 -10.96 2.95
C LYS A 16 5.25 -9.78 3.90
N GLY A 17 4.43 -9.81 4.94
CA GLY A 17 4.44 -8.84 6.03
C GLY A 17 5.26 -9.33 7.24
N PRO A 18 5.32 -8.54 8.32
CA PRO A 18 6.05 -8.91 9.54
C PRO A 18 5.56 -10.21 10.19
N GLN A 19 4.28 -10.57 10.01
CA GLN A 19 3.65 -11.77 10.57
C GLN A 19 3.68 -12.97 9.60
N GLY A 20 4.33 -12.83 8.44
CA GLY A 20 4.43 -13.88 7.43
C GLY A 20 3.69 -13.54 6.13
N TRP A 21 3.40 -14.58 5.35
CA TRP A 21 2.72 -14.43 4.06
C TRP A 21 1.21 -14.28 4.25
N PHE A 22 0.61 -13.40 3.47
CA PHE A 22 -0.84 -13.19 3.43
C PHE A 22 -1.33 -13.00 1.99
N ARG A 23 -2.64 -13.21 1.77
CA ARG A 23 -3.27 -13.08 0.45
C ARG A 23 -3.57 -11.61 0.17
N LEU A 24 -3.38 -11.17 -1.07
CA LEU A 24 -3.77 -9.82 -1.46
C LEU A 24 -5.23 -9.74 -1.91
N SER A 25 -5.85 -8.60 -1.63
CA SER A 25 -7.19 -8.24 -2.08
C SER A 25 -7.20 -6.97 -2.92
N HIS A 26 -6.42 -5.96 -2.51
CA HIS A 26 -6.39 -4.65 -3.13
C HIS A 26 -4.99 -4.03 -3.09
N ALA A 27 -4.74 -3.12 -4.01
CA ALA A 27 -3.67 -2.15 -3.95
C ALA A 27 -4.27 -0.75 -3.77
N THR A 28 -3.70 0.04 -2.88
CA THR A 28 -3.96 1.48 -2.78
C THR A 28 -2.75 2.20 -3.35
N VAL A 29 -2.96 2.92 -4.45
CA VAL A 29 -1.92 3.63 -5.18
C VAL A 29 -2.15 5.12 -4.99
N TYR A 30 -1.15 5.85 -4.53
CA TYR A 30 -1.33 7.26 -4.20
C TYR A 30 -0.10 8.11 -4.50
N LEU A 31 -0.37 9.33 -4.99
CA LEU A 31 0.64 10.38 -5.19
C LEU A 31 0.62 11.31 -3.98
N ASP A 32 1.68 11.29 -3.18
CA ASP A 32 1.80 12.09 -1.95
C ASP A 32 3.26 12.40 -1.61
N HIS A 33 3.47 13.19 -0.57
CA HIS A 33 4.77 13.52 -0.02
C HIS A 33 5.40 12.27 0.62
N PRO A 34 6.61 11.90 0.20
CA PRO A 34 7.32 10.78 0.80
C PRO A 34 7.83 11.12 2.20
N TYR A 35 7.95 10.10 3.05
CA TYR A 35 8.57 10.26 4.37
C TYR A 35 10.10 10.13 4.34
N PHE A 36 10.64 9.18 3.54
CA PHE A 36 12.06 8.81 3.58
C PHE A 36 12.78 9.02 2.23
N THR A 37 12.56 10.17 1.62
CA THR A 37 13.32 10.64 0.45
C THR A 37 13.14 12.15 0.29
N ALA A 38 14.05 12.81 -0.44
CA ALA A 38 14.05 14.25 -0.68
C ALA A 38 13.24 14.66 -1.93
N LEU A 39 12.44 13.74 -2.49
CA LEU A 39 11.52 14.06 -3.59
C LEU A 39 10.30 14.80 -3.03
N ASP A 40 9.75 15.75 -3.79
CA ASP A 40 8.55 16.46 -3.38
C ASP A 40 7.32 15.52 -3.33
N HIS A 41 7.21 14.61 -4.29
CA HIS A 41 6.11 13.66 -4.40
C HIS A 41 6.60 12.30 -4.89
N THR A 42 5.97 11.23 -4.40
CA THR A 42 6.19 9.85 -4.85
C THR A 42 4.88 9.17 -5.18
N LEU A 43 4.95 8.24 -6.14
CA LEU A 43 3.91 7.23 -6.31
C LEU A 43 4.17 6.12 -5.30
N ASN A 44 3.25 5.95 -4.36
CA ASN A 44 3.35 4.96 -3.29
C ASN A 44 2.31 3.86 -3.53
N ILE A 45 2.66 2.62 -3.18
CA ILE A 45 1.78 1.47 -3.39
C ILE A 45 1.67 0.68 -2.09
N ASP A 46 0.47 0.63 -1.52
CA ASP A 46 0.15 -0.25 -0.41
C ASP A 46 -0.59 -1.49 -0.91
N LEU A 47 -0.01 -2.67 -0.71
CA LEU A 47 -0.64 -3.96 -0.99
C LEU A 47 -1.29 -4.50 0.29
N VAL A 48 -2.59 -4.83 0.25
CA VAL A 48 -3.39 -5.15 1.45
C VAL A 48 -4.29 -6.37 1.33
N ASP A 49 -4.53 -7.01 2.48
CA ASP A 49 -5.71 -7.85 2.73
C ASP A 49 -6.67 -7.11 3.65
N GLU A 50 -7.76 -6.55 3.10
CA GLU A 50 -8.71 -5.80 3.91
C GLU A 50 -9.45 -6.66 4.94
N SER A 51 -9.62 -7.95 4.64
CA SER A 51 -10.34 -8.88 5.50
C SER A 51 -9.51 -9.34 6.70
N ALA A 52 -8.17 -9.32 6.57
CA ALA A 52 -7.23 -9.70 7.62
C ALA A 52 -6.81 -8.52 8.52
N GLY A 53 -7.36 -7.33 8.29
CA GLY A 53 -7.15 -6.15 9.12
C GLY A 53 -5.87 -5.37 8.82
N PRO A 54 -5.59 -4.28 9.58
CA PRO A 54 -4.59 -3.29 9.20
C PRO A 54 -3.15 -3.79 9.12
N ALA A 55 -2.82 -4.85 9.85
CA ALA A 55 -1.49 -5.45 9.86
C ALA A 55 -1.17 -6.26 8.59
N ALA A 56 -2.20 -6.66 7.82
CA ALA A 56 -2.03 -7.34 6.55
C ALA A 56 -1.82 -6.32 5.41
N ARG A 57 -0.72 -5.55 5.53
CA ARG A 57 -0.31 -4.50 4.60
C ARG A 57 1.19 -4.54 4.39
N VAL A 58 1.63 -4.31 3.16
CA VAL A 58 3.01 -3.97 2.84
C VAL A 58 3.04 -2.76 1.90
N ALA A 59 3.84 -1.76 2.24
CA ALA A 59 4.11 -0.61 1.38
C ALA A 59 5.33 -0.90 0.50
N VAL A 60 5.29 -0.47 -0.76
CA VAL A 60 6.36 -0.62 -1.77
C VAL A 60 6.68 0.72 -2.42
#